data_AF-A0A952YA72-F1
#
_entry.id   AF-A0A952YA72-F1
#
_cell.length_a   1.000
_cell.length_b   1.000
_cell.length_c   1.000
_cell.angle_alpha   90.00
_cell.angle_beta   90.00
_cell.angle_gamma   90.00
#
_symmetry.space_group_name_H-M   'P 1'
#
loop_
_entity.id
_entity.type
_entity.pdbx_description
1 polymer ?
#
loop_
_entity_poly.entity_id
_entity_poly.type
_entity_poly.pdbx_seq_one_letter_code
_entity_poly.pdbx_strand_id
1 'polypeptide(L)'
;MDNPPFFPPQRYDDPAAALAQVVAIYEAGVAWLREAVQRFVAGQDPSHRVHAFYPFVRVRTETVARADSRLSYGFVAGPGTYETTLTRPDLFGRYYLEQFRLLLANHQVPIEVGTGKTPI
;
A
#
# COMPACT_ATOMS: atom_id res chain seq x y z
N MET A 1 11.71 5.00 -22.76
CA MET A 1 10.51 4.16 -22.60
C MET A 1 9.92 4.52 -21.27
N ASP A 2 8.75 5.13 -21.31
CA ASP A 2 8.05 5.67 -20.15
C ASP A 2 7.43 4.50 -19.36
N ASN A 3 8.05 4.16 -18.22
CA ASN A 3 7.65 3.01 -17.39
C ASN A 3 6.79 3.51 -16.21
N PRO A 4 5.77 2.74 -15.77
CA PRO A 4 5.02 3.10 -14.58
C PRO A 4 5.91 3.29 -13.35
N PRO A 5 5.54 4.19 -12.42
CA PRO A 5 6.18 4.28 -11.12
C PRO A 5 6.18 2.91 -10.42
N PHE A 6 7.36 2.48 -9.97
CA PHE A 6 7.54 1.24 -9.23
C PHE A 6 8.35 1.49 -7.98
N PHE A 7 7.82 1.01 -6.86
CA PHE A 7 8.43 1.11 -5.55
C PHE A 7 8.66 -0.32 -5.04
N PRO A 8 9.92 -0.75 -4.85
CA PRO A 8 10.20 -2.08 -4.34
C PRO A 8 9.63 -2.22 -2.92
N PRO A 9 9.23 -3.43 -2.51
CA PRO A 9 8.74 -3.66 -1.16
C PRO A 9 9.75 -3.23 -0.10
N GLN A 10 9.28 -2.43 0.86
CA GLN A 10 10.06 -1.95 2.00
C GLN A 10 9.33 -2.26 3.30
N ARG A 11 10.11 -2.48 4.36
CA ARG A 11 9.62 -2.84 5.69
C ARG A 11 9.66 -1.63 6.62
N TYR A 12 8.61 -1.49 7.44
CA TYR A 12 8.43 -0.37 8.34
C TYR A 12 8.00 -0.87 9.72
N ASP A 13 8.70 -0.39 10.74
CA ASP A 13 8.35 -0.53 12.17
C ASP A 13 7.71 0.75 12.73
N ASP A 14 7.53 1.77 11.88
CA ASP A 14 6.76 2.98 12.20
C ASP A 14 5.48 3.03 11.33
N PRO A 15 4.29 3.04 11.94
CA PRO A 15 3.02 3.17 11.24
C PRO A 15 2.93 4.42 10.36
N ALA A 16 3.53 5.54 10.79
CA ALA A 16 3.48 6.79 10.03
C ALA A 16 4.35 6.70 8.77
N ALA A 17 5.57 6.15 8.88
CA ALA A 17 6.42 5.87 7.73
C ALA A 17 5.76 4.89 6.74
N ALA A 18 5.12 3.83 7.23
CA ALA A 18 4.39 2.88 6.38
C ALA A 18 3.27 3.59 5.59
N LEU A 19 2.46 4.43 6.27
CA LEU A 19 1.41 5.21 5.61
C LEU A 19 1.97 6.23 4.61
N ALA A 20 3.07 6.91 4.94
CA ALA A 20 3.72 7.84 4.02
C ALA A 20 4.13 7.14 2.72
N GLN A 21 4.63 5.91 2.80
CA GLN A 21 4.97 5.11 1.62
C GLN A 21 3.72 4.72 0.80
N VAL A 22 2.61 4.35 1.46
CA VAL A 22 1.34 4.07 0.78
C VAL A 22 0.86 5.31 -0.01
N VAL A 23 0.92 6.49 0.60
CA VAL A 23 0.58 7.77 -0.04
C VAL A 23 1.49 8.02 -1.23
N ALA A 24 2.80 7.89 -1.07
CA ALA A 24 3.77 8.15 -2.14
C ALA A 24 3.53 7.27 -3.37
N ILE A 25 3.27 5.97 -3.17
CA ILE A 25 2.99 5.03 -4.27
C ILE A 25 1.68 5.40 -4.97
N TYR A 26 0.62 5.68 -4.20
CA TYR A 26 -0.70 6.01 -4.75
C TYR A 26 -0.66 7.31 -5.57
N GLU A 27 -0.09 8.37 -5.01
CA GLU A 27 0.01 9.68 -5.67
C GLU A 27 0.87 9.62 -6.93
N ALA A 28 2.00 8.90 -6.89
CA ALA A 28 2.83 8.70 -8.08
C ALA A 28 2.05 7.98 -9.20
N GLY A 29 1.29 6.93 -8.86
CA GLY A 29 0.47 6.21 -9.83
C GLY A 29 -0.66 7.07 -10.42
N VAL A 30 -1.35 7.85 -9.60
CA VAL A 30 -2.41 8.77 -10.06
C VAL A 30 -1.84 9.89 -10.92
N ALA A 31 -0.72 10.50 -10.51
CA ALA A 31 -0.06 11.55 -11.28
C ALA A 31 0.35 11.04 -12.67
N TRP A 32 0.96 9.87 -12.72
CA TRP A 32 1.33 9.19 -13.96
C TRP A 32 0.15 9.01 -14.92
N LEU A 33 -0.97 8.49 -14.43
CA LEU A 33 -2.16 8.27 -15.25
C LEU A 33 -2.77 9.60 -15.72
N ARG A 34 -2.81 10.62 -14.85
CA ARG A 34 -3.33 11.94 -15.20
C ARG A 34 -2.48 12.61 -16.28
N GLU A 35 -1.16 12.55 -16.16
CA GLU A 35 -0.24 13.10 -17.14
C GLU A 35 -0.43 12.43 -18.51
N ALA A 36 -0.55 11.10 -18.53
CA ALA A 36 -0.79 10.37 -19.76
C ALA A 36 -2.12 10.74 -20.44
N VAL A 37 -3.19 10.92 -19.66
CA VAL A 37 -4.48 11.40 -20.18
C VAL A 37 -4.35 12.82 -20.73
N GLN A 38 -3.62 13.71 -20.05
CA GLN A 38 -3.37 15.07 -20.53
C GLN A 38 -2.61 15.08 -21.86
N ARG A 39 -1.56 14.26 -22.00
CA ARG A 39 -0.79 14.11 -23.26
C ARG A 39 -1.66 13.58 -24.39
N PHE A 40 -2.50 12.57 -24.10
CA PHE A 40 -3.43 12.02 -25.09
C PHE A 40 -4.43 13.08 -25.59
N VAL A 41 -5.02 13.85 -24.68
CA VAL A 41 -5.93 14.96 -25.04
C VAL A 41 -5.21 16.06 -25.83
N ALA A 42 -3.91 16.26 -25.59
CA ALA A 42 -3.07 17.17 -26.36
C ALA A 42 -2.64 16.64 -27.75
N GLY A 43 -3.13 15.47 -28.17
CA GLY A 43 -2.86 14.87 -29.48
C GLY A 43 -1.62 13.98 -29.54
N GLN A 44 -1.04 13.61 -28.40
CA GLN A 44 0.06 12.65 -28.34
C GLN A 44 -0.47 11.23 -28.10
N ASP A 45 -0.42 10.38 -29.11
CA ASP A 45 -0.85 8.99 -28.96
C ASP A 45 0.16 8.18 -28.13
N PRO A 46 -0.30 7.44 -27.10
CA PRO A 46 0.56 6.52 -26.36
C PRO A 46 1.08 5.43 -27.29
N SER A 47 2.40 5.29 -27.37
CA SER A 47 3.03 4.19 -28.12
C SER A 47 2.72 2.81 -27.54
N HIS A 48 2.33 2.74 -26.26
CA HIS A 48 2.05 1.51 -25.51
C HIS A 48 0.97 1.75 -24.45
N ARG A 49 0.44 0.66 -23.87
CA ARG A 49 -0.57 0.71 -22.81
C ARG A 49 0.00 1.38 -21.54
N VAL A 50 -0.55 2.54 -21.20
CA VAL A 50 -0.26 3.22 -19.94
C VAL A 50 -1.06 2.60 -18.80
N HIS A 51 -0.40 2.35 -17.68
CA HIS A 51 -1.00 1.78 -16.48
C HIS A 51 -0.21 2.23 -15.24
N ALA A 52 -0.81 2.12 -14.06
CA ALA A 52 -0.17 2.21 -12.75
C ALA A 52 -0.85 1.19 -11.82
N PHE A 53 -0.23 0.86 -10.69
CA PHE A 53 -0.73 -0.16 -9.76
C PHE A 53 -0.97 0.41 -8.37
N TYR A 54 -2.00 -0.07 -7.68
CA TYR A 54 -2.26 0.28 -6.29
C TYR A 54 -1.09 -0.16 -5.37
N PRO A 55 -0.80 0.58 -4.29
CA PRO A 55 0.06 0.07 -3.23
C PRO A 55 -0.52 -1.19 -2.60
N PHE A 56 0.34 -2.11 -2.18
CA PHE A 56 -0.05 -3.19 -1.27
C PHE A 56 0.52 -2.95 0.12
N VAL A 57 -0.13 -3.52 1.12
CA VAL A 57 0.40 -3.72 2.46
C VAL A 57 0.41 -5.20 2.78
N ARG A 58 1.48 -5.68 3.43
CA ARG A 58 1.64 -7.07 3.82
C ARG A 58 2.21 -7.20 5.22
N VAL A 59 1.71 -8.19 5.94
CA VAL A 59 2.24 -8.63 7.23
C VAL A 59 2.54 -10.13 7.14
N ARG A 60 3.69 -10.53 7.68
CA ARG A 60 4.08 -11.95 7.78
C ARG A 60 4.23 -12.31 9.25
N THR A 61 3.44 -13.26 9.70
CA THR A 61 3.48 -13.78 11.08
C THR A 61 3.95 -15.23 11.05
N GLU A 62 4.91 -15.57 11.92
CA GLU A 62 5.41 -16.95 12.05
C GLU A 62 4.80 -17.67 13.25
N THR A 63 4.22 -16.91 14.19
CA THR A 63 3.65 -17.41 15.44
C THR A 63 2.21 -16.94 15.60
N VAL A 64 1.45 -17.66 16.44
CA VAL A 64 0.15 -17.18 16.90
C VAL A 64 0.42 -16.07 17.91
N ALA A 65 0.22 -14.81 17.50
CA ALA A 65 0.23 -13.71 18.45
C ALA A 65 -0.95 -13.85 19.41
N ARG A 66 -0.69 -13.77 20.72
CA ARG A 66 -1.75 -13.52 21.70
C ARG A 66 -2.12 -12.04 21.59
N ALA A 67 -3.06 -11.73 20.70
CA ALA A 67 -3.61 -10.37 20.59
C ALA A 67 -4.16 -9.95 21.96
N ASP A 68 -3.82 -8.74 22.41
CA ASP A 68 -4.39 -8.16 23.62
C ASP A 68 -5.92 -8.05 23.42
N SER A 69 -6.68 -8.81 24.21
CA SER A 69 -8.05 -9.25 23.88
C SER A 69 -9.12 -8.15 23.94
N ARG A 70 -8.73 -6.88 24.04
CA ARG A 70 -9.62 -5.75 24.25
C ARG A 70 -10.27 -5.24 22.96
N LEU A 71 -9.71 -5.55 21.80
CA LEU A 71 -10.26 -5.18 20.49
C LEU A 71 -10.49 -6.44 19.65
N SER A 72 -11.65 -6.53 19.00
CA SER A 72 -11.99 -7.63 18.08
C SER A 72 -11.36 -7.45 16.67
N TYR A 73 -10.44 -6.50 16.50
CA TYR A 73 -9.79 -6.16 15.22
C TYR A 73 -8.33 -5.74 15.46
N GLY A 74 -7.59 -5.51 14.37
CA GLY A 74 -6.18 -5.13 14.43
C GLY A 74 -5.23 -6.31 14.68
N PHE A 75 -5.69 -7.54 14.40
CA PHE A 75 -4.87 -8.75 14.47
C PHE A 75 -5.16 -9.70 13.30
N VAL A 76 -4.23 -10.61 13.04
CA VAL A 76 -4.38 -11.74 12.11
C VAL A 76 -4.48 -13.06 12.87
N ALA A 77 -5.27 -14.00 12.35
CA ALA A 77 -5.74 -15.18 13.08
C ALA A 77 -4.65 -16.23 13.38
N GLY A 78 -3.52 -16.22 12.68
CA GLY A 78 -2.46 -17.18 12.89
C GLY A 78 -1.22 -16.89 12.07
N PRO A 79 -0.27 -17.84 12.02
CA PRO A 79 0.90 -17.75 11.15
C PRO A 79 0.47 -17.70 9.69
N GLY A 80 1.07 -16.81 8.91
CA GLY A 80 0.77 -16.67 7.51
C GLY A 80 1.27 -15.37 6.91
N THR A 81 1.04 -15.21 5.61
CA THR A 81 1.24 -13.96 4.90
C THR A 81 -0.12 -13.37 4.55
N TYR A 82 -0.38 -12.17 5.07
CA TYR A 82 -1.61 -11.43 4.83
C TYR A 82 -1.27 -10.21 4.01
N GLU A 83 -1.93 -10.03 2.87
CA GLU A 83 -1.70 -8.93 1.95
C GLU A 83 -3.03 -8.35 1.45
N THR A 84 -3.07 -7.03 1.28
CA THR A 84 -4.16 -6.37 0.57
C THR A 84 -3.68 -5.13 -0.17
N THR A 85 -4.41 -4.72 -1.20
CA THR A 85 -4.18 -3.46 -1.91
C THR A 85 -4.90 -2.30 -1.23
N LEU A 86 -4.27 -1.12 -1.23
CA LEU A 86 -4.81 0.09 -0.61
C LEU A 86 -5.12 1.13 -1.68
N THR A 87 -6.18 1.91 -1.45
CA THR A 87 -6.62 2.98 -2.36
C THR A 87 -7.08 4.18 -1.55
N ARG A 88 -7.06 5.38 -2.15
CA ARG A 88 -7.52 6.62 -1.51
C ARG A 88 -6.98 6.82 -0.09
N PRO A 89 -5.64 6.87 0.09
CA PRO A 89 -5.05 7.13 1.40
C PRO A 89 -5.38 8.54 1.91
N ASP A 90 -5.83 9.45 1.05
CA ASP A 90 -6.43 10.73 1.42
C ASP A 90 -7.73 10.57 2.22
N LEU A 91 -8.56 9.56 1.90
CA LEU A 91 -9.82 9.29 2.59
C LEU A 91 -9.64 8.35 3.79
N PHE A 92 -8.82 7.32 3.63
CA PHE A 92 -8.66 6.24 4.61
C PHE A 92 -7.40 6.38 5.47
N GLY A 93 -6.59 7.42 5.29
CA GLY A 93 -5.27 7.56 5.94
C GLY A 93 -5.32 7.41 7.46
N ARG A 94 -6.32 8.02 8.13
CA ARG A 94 -6.50 7.85 9.58
C ARG A 94 -6.80 6.40 9.97
N TYR A 95 -7.62 5.71 9.18
CA TYR A 95 -7.94 4.30 9.41
C TYR A 95 -6.71 3.41 9.19
N TYR A 96 -5.96 3.62 8.10
CA TYR A 96 -4.74 2.88 7.82
C TYR A 96 -3.69 3.08 8.90
N LEU A 97 -3.49 4.31 9.37
CA LEU A 97 -2.56 4.60 10.45
C LEU A 97 -2.89 3.81 11.72
N GLU A 98 -4.17 3.77 12.09
CA GLU A 98 -4.63 3.02 13.26
C GLU A 98 -4.45 1.51 13.09
N GLN A 99 -4.84 0.96 11.92
CA GLN A 99 -4.63 -0.46 11.65
C GLN A 99 -3.14 -0.84 11.68
N PHE A 100 -2.27 0.01 11.12
CA PHE A 100 -0.82 -0.22 11.15
C PHE A 100 -0.27 -0.19 12.58
N ARG A 101 -0.73 0.75 13.42
CA ARG A 101 -0.40 0.77 14.86
C ARG A 101 -0.77 -0.54 15.54
N LEU A 102 -2.00 -1.00 15.35
CA LEU A 102 -2.50 -2.21 15.99
C LEU A 102 -1.74 -3.46 15.51
N LEU A 103 -1.47 -3.56 14.21
CA LEU A 103 -0.72 -4.68 13.64
C LEU A 103 0.69 -4.79 14.22
N LEU A 104 1.43 -3.66 14.31
CA LEU A 104 2.76 -3.65 14.92
C LEU A 104 2.70 -3.99 16.41
N ALA A 105 1.76 -3.38 17.15
CA ALA A 105 1.62 -3.61 18.59
C ALA A 105 1.26 -5.06 18.93
N ASN A 106 0.37 -5.68 18.16
CA ASN A 106 -0.13 -7.02 18.45
C ASN A 106 0.77 -8.13 17.93
N HIS A 107 1.48 -7.92 16.82
CA HIS A 107 2.27 -8.98 16.18
C HIS A 107 3.78 -8.79 16.27
N GLN A 108 4.27 -7.58 16.58
CA GLN A 108 5.70 -7.28 16.69
C GLN A 108 6.50 -7.68 15.43
N VAL A 109 5.87 -7.61 14.27
CA VAL A 109 6.48 -7.86 12.96
C VAL A 109 6.35 -6.61 12.09
N PRO A 110 7.33 -6.34 11.20
CA PRO A 110 7.29 -5.16 10.36
C PRO A 110 6.14 -5.22 9.35
N ILE A 111 5.64 -4.03 8.98
CA ILE A 111 4.70 -3.86 7.87
C ILE A 111 5.49 -3.71 6.57
N GLU A 112 5.19 -4.52 5.57
CA GLU A 112 5.78 -4.43 4.24
C GLU A 112 4.85 -3.65 3.30
N VAL A 113 5.37 -2.63 2.61
CA VAL A 113 4.62 -1.79 1.67
C VAL A 113 5.38 -1.70 0.35
N GLY A 114 4.69 -1.82 -0.78
CA GLY A 114 5.28 -1.69 -2.11
C GLY A 114 4.24 -1.55 -3.22
N THR A 115 4.68 -1.45 -4.47
CA THR A 115 3.78 -1.44 -5.64
C THR A 115 3.16 -2.82 -5.83
N GLY A 116 1.83 -2.88 -5.85
CA GLY A 116 1.07 -4.11 -6.03
C GLY A 116 0.99 -4.55 -7.49
N LYS A 117 0.10 -5.51 -7.76
CA LYS A 117 -0.16 -6.06 -9.11
C LYS A 117 -1.54 -5.70 -9.64
N THR A 118 -2.38 -5.05 -8.85
CA THR A 118 -3.73 -4.63 -9.22
C THR A 118 -3.68 -3.24 -9.86
N PRO A 119 -4.05 -3.08 -11.14
CA PRO A 119 -4.05 -1.78 -11.83
C PRO A 119 -5.02 -0.79 -11.18
N ILE A 120 -4.71 0.50 -11.26
CA ILE A 120 -5.59 1.61 -10.83
C ILE A 120 -6.80 1.74 -11.74
#